data_AF-A0A538F0B2-F1
#
_entry.id   AF-A0A538F0B2-F1
#
_cell.length_a   1.000
_cell.length_b   1.000
_cell.length_c   1.000
_cell.angle_alpha   90.00
_cell.angle_beta   90.00
_cell.angle_gamma   90.00
#
_symmetry.space_group_name_H-M   'P 1'
#
loop_
_entity.id
_entity.type
_entity.pdbx_description
1 polymer ?
#
loop_
_entity_poly.entity_id
_entity_poly.type
_entity_poly.pdbx_seq_one_letter_code
_entity_poly.pdbx_strand_id
1 'polypeptide(L)'
;MAAQADERVMISERIAPGMLPRVLNSFDMTIIFVAIVLFIVNASAIQQAHQAAYTYWILGFVAFLIPGALVTAQLGQMFPQEGSLYVWTQKALGPFWGFFAGFCAWWPGILVMVATGDAVVTLWQFVDTGGLSKAWEQGLVILAVLWFSALMSMMRLRMTQSYANWAVVFYGAGIFVIGLAGILWLIGDGHSATGGWGTASNWGIHSTQWTWFGFVILALLGIEVPLNM
;
A
#
# COMPACT_ATOMS: atom_id res chain seq x y z
N MET A 1 -25.28 -31.94 -8.78
CA MET A 1 -24.93 -30.51 -8.65
C MET A 1 -23.46 -30.19 -9.03
N ALA A 2 -22.77 -31.03 -9.81
CA ALA A 2 -21.33 -30.84 -10.12
C ALA A 2 -21.04 -30.23 -11.51
N ALA A 3 -22.05 -29.77 -12.25
CA ALA A 3 -21.90 -29.37 -13.66
C ALA A 3 -21.79 -27.85 -13.91
N GLN A 4 -21.94 -27.00 -12.88
CA GLN A 4 -21.94 -25.54 -13.04
C GLN A 4 -20.58 -24.86 -12.80
N ALA A 5 -19.57 -25.61 -12.35
CA ALA A 5 -18.25 -25.04 -12.06
C ALA A 5 -17.42 -24.76 -13.33
N ASP A 6 -17.75 -25.39 -14.46
CA ASP A 6 -16.96 -25.33 -15.70
C ASP A 6 -17.34 -24.13 -16.61
N GLU A 7 -18.52 -23.53 -16.44
CA GLU A 7 -19.02 -22.48 -17.34
C GLU A 7 -18.34 -21.11 -17.15
N ARG A 8 -17.62 -20.87 -16.05
CA ARG A 8 -16.93 -19.58 -15.79
C ARG A 8 -15.42 -19.67 -15.82
N VAL A 9 -14.86 -20.67 -16.48
CA VAL A 9 -13.40 -20.73 -16.70
C VAL A 9 -13.01 -19.66 -17.72
N MET A 10 -12.32 -18.63 -17.24
CA MET A 10 -11.87 -17.51 -18.07
C MET A 10 -10.78 -17.96 -19.05
N ILE A 11 -10.67 -17.23 -20.16
CA ILE A 11 -9.60 -17.45 -21.14
C ILE A 11 -8.22 -17.22 -20.50
N SER A 12 -8.10 -16.21 -19.63
CA SER A 12 -6.88 -15.93 -18.87
C SER A 12 -6.42 -17.12 -18.01
N GLU A 13 -7.36 -17.84 -17.38
CA GLU A 13 -7.05 -19.01 -16.54
C GLU A 13 -6.49 -20.18 -17.36
N ARG A 14 -6.91 -20.32 -18.62
CA ARG A 14 -6.42 -21.38 -19.52
C ARG A 14 -5.05 -21.06 -20.10
N ILE A 15 -4.79 -19.78 -20.38
CA ILE A 15 -3.60 -19.35 -21.13
C ILE A 15 -2.44 -18.99 -20.19
N ALA A 16 -2.71 -18.36 -19.04
CA ALA A 16 -1.67 -17.85 -18.15
C ALA A 16 -0.68 -18.93 -17.67
N PRO A 17 -1.12 -20.13 -17.21
CA PRO A 17 -0.18 -21.17 -16.74
C PRO A 17 0.78 -21.68 -17.82
N GLY A 18 0.41 -21.56 -19.10
CA GLY A 18 1.23 -22.00 -20.23
C GLY A 18 2.19 -20.93 -20.76
N MET A 19 1.91 -19.64 -20.52
CA MET A 19 2.67 -18.52 -21.08
C MET A 19 3.52 -17.76 -20.05
N LEU A 20 3.12 -17.76 -18.77
CA LEU A 20 3.77 -16.98 -17.71
C LEU A 20 4.50 -17.92 -16.73
N PRO A 21 5.84 -18.04 -16.82
CA PRO A 21 6.59 -18.81 -15.84
C PRO A 21 6.52 -18.14 -14.47
N ARG A 22 6.46 -18.93 -13.40
CA ARG A 22 6.56 -18.41 -12.02
C ARG A 22 8.00 -17.96 -11.76
N VAL A 23 8.21 -16.64 -11.72
CA VAL A 23 9.55 -16.02 -11.54
C VAL A 23 9.82 -15.60 -10.09
N LEU A 24 8.76 -15.40 -9.30
CA LEU A 24 8.80 -14.90 -7.93
C LEU A 24 8.74 -16.05 -6.91
N ASN A 25 9.60 -15.98 -5.90
CA ASN A 25 9.61 -16.94 -4.79
C ASN A 25 8.73 -16.44 -3.63
N SER A 26 8.40 -17.30 -2.65
CA SER A 26 7.59 -16.92 -1.48
C SER A 26 8.17 -15.76 -0.66
N PHE A 27 9.51 -15.68 -0.60
CA PHE A 27 10.21 -14.56 0.04
C PHE A 27 9.98 -13.24 -0.70
N ASP A 28 10.07 -13.27 -2.03
CA ASP A 28 9.82 -12.10 -2.88
C ASP A 28 8.37 -11.59 -2.68
N MET A 29 7.40 -12.51 -2.61
CA MET A 29 6.00 -12.19 -2.33
C MET A 29 5.79 -11.57 -0.95
N THR A 30 6.53 -12.04 0.06
CA THR A 30 6.47 -11.46 1.41
C THR A 30 7.07 -10.07 1.44
N ILE A 31 8.17 -9.83 0.70
CA ILE A 31 8.74 -8.50 0.57
C ILE A 31 7.74 -7.54 -0.08
N ILE A 32 7.08 -7.95 -1.17
CA ILE A 32 6.04 -7.12 -1.82
C ILE A 32 4.93 -6.79 -0.83
N PHE A 33 4.44 -7.80 -0.09
CA PHE A 33 3.40 -7.61 0.93
C PHE A 33 3.83 -6.57 1.97
N VAL A 34 5.02 -6.73 2.55
CA VAL A 34 5.55 -5.80 3.55
C VAL A 34 5.74 -4.41 2.93
N ALA A 35 6.31 -4.31 1.73
CA ALA A 35 6.57 -3.04 1.06
C ALA A 35 5.30 -2.21 0.82
N ILE A 36 4.20 -2.88 0.47
CA ILE A 36 2.93 -2.23 0.13
C ILE A 36 2.18 -1.81 1.40
N VAL A 37 2.09 -2.69 2.39
CA VAL A 37 1.36 -2.41 3.63
C VAL A 37 2.13 -1.45 4.53
N LEU A 38 3.46 -1.58 4.57
CA LEU A 38 4.32 -0.76 5.42
C LEU A 38 4.74 0.51 4.67
N PHE A 39 3.80 1.46 4.55
CA PHE A 39 4.09 2.78 3.99
C PHE A 39 4.15 3.86 5.09
N ILE A 40 5.35 4.10 5.62
CA ILE A 40 5.66 4.99 6.75
C ILE A 40 5.20 6.44 6.57
N VAL A 41 5.08 6.93 5.34
CA VAL A 41 4.58 8.30 5.07
C VAL A 41 3.16 8.46 5.62
N ASN A 42 2.38 7.37 5.71
CA ASN A 42 1.07 7.40 6.33
C ASN A 42 1.12 7.72 7.84
N ALA A 43 2.22 7.38 8.51
CA ALA A 43 2.38 7.65 9.94
C ALA A 43 2.51 9.15 10.24
N SER A 44 3.17 9.93 9.38
CA SER A 44 3.25 11.39 9.54
C SER A 44 1.93 12.07 9.16
N ALA A 45 1.25 11.59 8.11
CA ALA A 45 -0.02 12.15 7.66
C ALA A 45 -1.13 12.03 8.72
N ILE A 46 -1.25 10.88 9.38
CA ILE A 46 -2.27 10.65 10.43
C ILE A 46 -1.96 11.36 11.75
N GLN A 47 -0.74 11.88 11.95
CA GLN A 47 -0.36 12.59 13.18
C GLN A 47 -1.26 13.82 13.44
N GLN A 48 -1.88 14.37 12.40
CA GLN A 48 -2.87 15.44 12.49
C GLN A 48 -4.14 15.01 13.27
N ALA A 49 -4.45 13.72 13.36
CA ALA A 49 -5.50 13.18 14.23
C ALA A 49 -5.08 13.08 15.71
N HIS A 50 -3.83 13.44 16.04
CA HIS A 50 -3.28 13.46 17.39
C HIS A 50 -3.45 12.11 18.10
N GLN A 51 -4.01 12.09 19.31
CA GLN A 51 -4.20 10.89 20.12
C GLN A 51 -5.23 9.92 19.50
N ALA A 52 -6.24 10.42 18.78
CA ALA A 52 -7.23 9.59 18.10
C ALA A 52 -6.61 8.75 16.97
N ALA A 53 -5.44 9.13 16.44
CA ALA A 53 -4.71 8.34 15.44
C ALA A 53 -4.51 6.88 15.89
N TYR A 54 -4.16 6.66 17.16
CA TYR A 54 -3.98 5.33 17.72
C TYR A 54 -5.28 4.53 17.73
N THR A 55 -6.40 5.16 18.11
CA THR A 55 -7.73 4.54 18.07
C THR A 55 -8.10 4.14 16.63
N TYR A 56 -7.86 5.01 15.66
CA TYR A 56 -8.14 4.72 14.25
C TYR A 56 -7.25 3.60 13.71
N TRP A 57 -5.96 3.54 14.07
CA TRP A 57 -5.09 2.43 13.71
C TRP A 57 -5.62 1.11 14.26
N ILE A 58 -5.91 1.02 15.56
CA ILE A 58 -6.46 -0.19 16.19
C ILE A 58 -7.75 -0.60 15.50
N LEU A 59 -8.66 0.35 15.26
CA LEU A 59 -9.92 0.10 14.58
C LEU A 59 -9.70 -0.42 13.16
N GLY A 60 -8.79 0.18 12.37
CA GLY A 60 -8.46 -0.27 11.03
C GLY A 60 -7.85 -1.67 11.01
N PHE A 61 -6.98 -2.00 11.95
CA PHE A 61 -6.43 -3.35 12.08
C PHE A 61 -7.52 -4.40 12.33
N VAL A 62 -8.41 -4.14 13.30
CA VAL A 62 -9.44 -5.09 13.71
C VAL A 62 -10.59 -5.18 12.69
N ALA A 63 -11.03 -4.05 12.14
CA ALA A 63 -12.20 -4.00 11.28
C ALA A 63 -11.88 -4.20 9.79
N PHE A 64 -10.64 -3.96 9.35
CA PHE A 64 -10.27 -4.02 7.94
C PHE A 64 -9.11 -4.99 7.67
N LEU A 65 -7.94 -4.80 8.28
CA LEU A 65 -6.75 -5.58 7.93
C LEU A 65 -6.91 -7.07 8.28
N ILE A 66 -7.31 -7.41 9.51
CA ILE A 66 -7.45 -8.81 9.93
C ILE A 66 -8.55 -9.53 9.14
N PRO A 67 -9.79 -9.00 9.02
CA PRO A 67 -10.81 -9.64 8.20
C PRO A 67 -10.41 -9.74 6.73
N GLY A 68 -9.81 -8.68 6.18
CA GLY A 68 -9.31 -8.66 4.80
C GLY A 68 -8.24 -9.72 4.57
N ALA A 69 -7.27 -9.86 5.47
CA ALA A 69 -6.24 -10.90 5.41
C ALA A 69 -6.83 -12.30 5.37
N LEU A 70 -7.80 -12.58 6.24
CA LEU A 70 -8.45 -13.89 6.35
C LEU A 70 -9.25 -14.22 5.09
N VAL A 71 -10.02 -13.27 4.57
CA VAL A 71 -10.81 -13.45 3.34
C VAL A 71 -9.89 -13.64 2.13
N THR A 72 -8.86 -12.81 1.99
CA THR A 72 -7.85 -12.92 0.93
C THR A 72 -7.12 -14.26 0.98
N ALA A 73 -6.74 -14.74 2.17
CA ALA A 73 -6.11 -16.05 2.34
C ALA A 73 -7.05 -17.19 1.93
N GLN A 74 -8.33 -17.16 2.35
CA GLN A 74 -9.32 -18.18 1.99
C GLN A 74 -9.60 -18.19 0.48
N LEU A 75 -9.81 -17.03 -0.13
CA LEU A 75 -10.08 -16.92 -1.56
C LEU A 75 -8.86 -17.30 -2.41
N GLY A 76 -7.64 -16.94 -1.97
CA GLY A 76 -6.41 -17.35 -2.63
C GLY A 76 -6.20 -18.86 -2.64
N GLN A 77 -6.68 -19.59 -1.61
CA GLN A 77 -6.66 -21.06 -1.60
C GLN A 77 -7.81 -21.67 -2.42
N MET A 78 -9.00 -21.06 -2.38
CA MET A 78 -10.18 -21.55 -3.10
C MET A 78 -10.07 -21.37 -4.62
N PHE A 79 -9.46 -20.26 -5.05
CA PHE A 79 -9.29 -19.87 -6.44
C PHE A 79 -7.83 -19.47 -6.69
N PRO A 80 -6.92 -20.46 -6.84
CA PRO A 80 -5.48 -20.23 -6.95
C PRO A 80 -5.06 -19.74 -8.35
N GLN A 81 -5.95 -19.06 -9.06
CA GLN A 81 -5.68 -18.51 -10.38
C GLN A 81 -5.17 -17.07 -10.27
N GLU A 82 -4.32 -16.67 -11.21
CA GLU A 82 -3.75 -15.33 -11.27
C GLU A 82 -4.81 -14.26 -11.56
N GLY A 83 -4.72 -13.13 -10.85
CA GLY A 83 -5.63 -11.98 -10.97
C GLY A 83 -6.52 -11.72 -9.74
N SER A 84 -6.29 -12.46 -8.64
CA SER A 84 -6.90 -12.29 -7.31
C SER A 84 -8.29 -11.66 -7.30
N LEU A 85 -8.43 -10.38 -6.90
CA LEU A 85 -9.73 -9.74 -6.62
C LEU A 85 -10.68 -9.82 -7.82
N TYR A 86 -10.15 -9.64 -9.03
CA TYR A 86 -10.92 -9.74 -10.28
C TYR A 86 -11.48 -11.16 -10.48
N VAL A 87 -10.63 -12.18 -10.32
CA VAL A 87 -11.04 -13.59 -10.48
C VAL A 87 -12.07 -13.98 -9.43
N TRP A 88 -11.81 -13.66 -8.17
CA TRP A 88 -12.66 -14.05 -7.05
C TRP A 88 -14.06 -13.45 -7.17
N THR A 89 -14.13 -12.16 -7.48
CA THR A 89 -15.40 -11.45 -7.66
C THR A 89 -16.12 -11.87 -8.94
N GLN A 90 -15.41 -12.16 -10.03
CA GLN A 90 -16.03 -12.70 -11.23
C GLN A 90 -16.65 -14.09 -10.99
N LYS A 91 -15.98 -14.95 -10.23
CA LYS A 91 -16.51 -16.28 -9.88
C LYS A 91 -17.73 -16.18 -8.97
N ALA A 92 -17.67 -15.32 -7.95
CA ALA A 92 -18.76 -15.17 -6.99
C ALA A 92 -19.98 -14.41 -7.56
N LEU A 93 -19.74 -13.27 -8.19
CA LEU A 93 -20.78 -12.28 -8.52
C LEU A 93 -21.01 -12.09 -10.02
N GLY A 94 -20.13 -12.63 -10.87
CA GLY A 94 -20.24 -12.56 -12.33
C GLY A 94 -19.39 -11.44 -12.97
N PRO A 95 -19.37 -11.37 -14.31
CA PRO A 95 -18.39 -10.58 -15.07
C PRO A 95 -18.39 -9.08 -14.76
N PHE A 96 -19.57 -8.47 -14.60
CA PHE A 96 -19.67 -7.03 -14.31
C PHE A 96 -19.02 -6.67 -12.97
N TRP A 97 -19.30 -7.44 -11.92
CA TRP A 97 -18.72 -7.22 -10.59
C TRP A 97 -17.23 -7.56 -10.55
N GLY A 98 -16.79 -8.54 -11.34
CA GLY A 98 -15.38 -8.79 -11.64
C GLY A 98 -14.67 -7.53 -12.16
N PHE A 99 -15.18 -6.99 -13.27
CA PHE A 99 -14.66 -5.76 -13.86
C PHE A 99 -14.69 -4.58 -12.88
N PHE A 100 -15.82 -4.36 -12.19
CA PHE A 100 -15.97 -3.25 -11.25
C PHE A 100 -14.94 -3.33 -10.11
N ALA A 101 -14.78 -4.50 -9.50
CA ALA A 101 -13.80 -4.71 -8.45
C ALA A 101 -12.36 -4.49 -8.96
N GLY A 102 -12.03 -5.02 -10.13
CA GLY A 102 -10.74 -4.79 -10.78
C GLY A 102 -10.48 -3.31 -11.10
N PHE A 103 -11.49 -2.58 -11.58
CA PHE A 103 -11.39 -1.15 -11.84
C PHE A 103 -11.17 -0.35 -10.55
N CYS A 104 -11.91 -0.67 -9.48
CA CYS A 104 -11.73 -0.04 -8.17
C CYS A 104 -10.35 -0.32 -7.55
N ALA A 105 -9.76 -1.48 -7.81
CA ALA A 105 -8.39 -1.78 -7.39
C ALA A 105 -7.34 -1.04 -8.23
N TRP A 106 -7.58 -0.88 -9.53
CA TRP A 106 -6.63 -0.27 -10.46
C TRP A 106 -6.61 1.26 -10.41
N TRP A 107 -7.77 1.92 -10.42
CA TRP A 107 -7.88 3.39 -10.55
C TRP A 107 -7.10 4.16 -9.47
N PRO A 108 -7.18 3.83 -8.17
CA PRO A 108 -6.42 4.52 -7.13
C PRO A 108 -4.90 4.43 -7.35
N GLY A 109 -4.41 3.38 -8.01
CA GLY A 109 -2.99 3.21 -8.33
C GLY A 109 -2.41 4.40 -9.11
N ILE A 110 -3.21 5.01 -10.00
CA ILE A 110 -2.80 6.20 -10.76
C ILE A 110 -2.56 7.39 -9.83
N LEU A 111 -3.45 7.59 -8.85
CA LEU A 111 -3.33 8.67 -7.87
C LEU A 111 -2.12 8.44 -6.95
N VAL A 112 -1.87 7.19 -6.54
CA VAL A 112 -0.71 6.83 -5.71
C VAL A 112 0.60 7.09 -6.44
N MET A 113 0.68 6.81 -7.75
CA MET A 113 1.89 7.11 -8.54
C MET A 113 2.20 8.61 -8.56
N VAL A 114 1.18 9.46 -8.74
CA VAL A 114 1.36 10.92 -8.71
C VAL A 114 1.71 11.42 -7.31
N ALA A 115 1.00 10.93 -6.28
CA ALA A 115 1.28 11.25 -4.88
C ALA A 115 2.70 10.84 -4.46
N THR A 116 3.22 9.74 -5.00
CA THR A 116 4.61 9.32 -4.76
C THR A 116 5.61 10.29 -5.38
N GLY A 117 5.33 10.82 -6.58
CA GLY A 117 6.13 11.88 -7.17
C GLY A 117 6.13 13.17 -6.33
N ASP A 118 4.96 13.54 -5.81
CA ASP A 118 4.81 14.69 -4.90
C ASP A 118 5.56 14.48 -3.57
N ALA A 119 5.56 13.25 -3.05
CA ALA A 119 6.34 12.90 -1.86
C ALA A 119 7.85 13.09 -2.09
N VAL A 120 8.37 12.76 -3.28
CA VAL A 120 9.78 13.00 -3.64
C VAL A 120 10.12 14.50 -3.64
N VAL A 121 9.23 15.32 -4.19
CA VAL A 121 9.37 16.79 -4.16
C VAL A 121 9.40 17.30 -2.72
N THR A 122 8.44 16.86 -1.90
CA THR A 122 8.33 17.25 -0.50
C THR A 122 9.58 16.86 0.30
N LEU A 123 10.08 15.63 0.11
CA LEU A 123 11.31 15.16 0.74
C LEU A 123 12.54 15.97 0.30
N TRP A 124 12.62 16.36 -0.97
CA TRP A 124 13.69 17.22 -1.46
C TRP A 124 13.64 18.61 -0.82
N GLN A 125 12.45 19.21 -0.69
CA GLN A 125 12.26 20.52 -0.06
C GLN A 125 12.61 20.54 1.43
N PHE A 126 12.55 19.39 2.12
CA PHE A 126 13.07 19.27 3.49
C PHE A 126 14.60 19.37 3.55
N VAL A 127 15.31 18.94 2.50
CA VAL A 127 16.77 19.01 2.42
C VAL A 127 17.24 20.37 1.90
N ASP A 128 16.59 20.87 0.84
CA ASP A 128 16.85 22.18 0.24
C ASP A 128 15.56 23.02 0.25
N THR A 129 15.41 23.84 1.29
CA THR A 129 14.23 24.67 1.53
C THR A 129 13.95 25.71 0.43
N GLY A 130 14.94 25.99 -0.44
CA GLY A 130 14.78 26.89 -1.59
C GLY A 130 14.52 26.17 -2.92
N GLY A 131 14.71 24.85 -2.97
CA GLY A 131 14.59 24.05 -4.17
C GLY A 131 13.14 23.81 -4.59
N LEU A 132 12.88 23.72 -5.89
CA LEU A 132 11.57 23.37 -6.46
C LEU A 132 10.43 24.31 -6.01
N SER A 133 10.70 25.60 -5.90
CA SER A 133 9.72 26.60 -5.43
C SER A 133 8.57 26.83 -6.41
N LYS A 134 8.77 26.55 -7.70
CA LYS A 134 7.77 26.76 -8.74
C LYS A 134 7.05 25.45 -9.09
N ALA A 135 5.73 25.53 -9.28
CA ALA A 135 4.90 24.35 -9.58
C ALA A 135 5.35 23.55 -10.83
N TRP A 136 5.91 24.21 -11.84
CA TRP A 136 6.41 23.50 -13.02
C TRP A 136 7.70 22.71 -12.74
N GLU A 137 8.54 23.17 -11.81
CA GLU A 137 9.76 22.45 -11.38
C GLU A 137 9.36 21.17 -10.64
N GLN A 138 8.38 21.28 -9.74
CA GLN A 138 7.77 20.13 -9.05
C GLN A 138 7.14 19.16 -10.06
N GLY A 139 6.41 19.68 -11.05
CA GLY A 139 5.81 18.90 -12.13
C GLY A 139 6.84 18.10 -12.95
N LEU A 140 8.01 18.68 -13.22
CA LEU A 140 9.10 17.95 -13.90
C LEU A 140 9.64 16.79 -13.07
N VAL A 141 9.78 16.97 -11.76
CA VAL A 141 10.21 15.88 -10.86
C VAL A 141 9.17 14.78 -10.82
N ILE A 142 7.88 15.12 -10.70
CA ILE A 142 6.79 14.14 -10.73
C ILE A 142 6.81 13.37 -12.06
N LEU A 143 6.93 14.06 -13.20
CA LEU A 143 7.03 13.42 -14.52
C LEU A 143 8.25 12.50 -14.61
N ALA A 144 9.41 12.90 -14.06
CA ALA A 144 10.60 12.06 -14.04
C ALA A 144 10.38 10.77 -13.23
N VAL A 145 9.73 10.85 -12.06
CA VAL A 145 9.37 9.67 -11.25
C VAL A 145 8.40 8.75 -12.00
N LEU A 146 7.41 9.31 -12.70
CA LEU A 146 6.45 8.54 -13.50
C LEU A 146 7.13 7.83 -14.68
N TRP A 147 8.00 8.53 -15.41
CA TRP A 147 8.77 7.93 -16.51
C TRP A 147 9.73 6.84 -16.02
N PHE A 148 10.40 7.07 -14.90
CA PHE A 148 11.24 6.05 -14.26
C PHE A 148 10.42 4.81 -13.88
N SER A 149 9.25 4.99 -13.27
CA SER A 149 8.35 3.88 -12.92
C SER A 149 7.85 3.12 -14.16
N ALA A 150 7.55 3.84 -15.25
CA ALA A 150 7.17 3.24 -16.53
C ALA A 150 8.32 2.41 -17.14
N LEU A 151 9.55 2.92 -17.10
CA LEU A 151 10.74 2.19 -17.55
C LEU A 151 10.94 0.91 -16.72
N MET A 152 10.88 1.01 -15.39
CA MET A 152 10.98 -0.14 -14.48
C MET A 152 9.90 -1.19 -14.73
N SER A 153 8.71 -0.77 -15.15
CA SER A 153 7.59 -1.66 -15.47
C SER A 153 7.77 -2.40 -16.81
N MET A 154 8.57 -1.85 -17.74
CA MET A 154 8.90 -2.52 -19.00
C MET A 154 10.06 -3.52 -18.87
N MET A 155 10.80 -3.48 -17.76
CA MET A 155 11.89 -4.41 -17.50
C MET A 155 11.36 -5.79 -17.08
N ARG A 156 12.23 -6.80 -17.12
CA ARG A 156 11.88 -8.16 -16.68
C ARG A 156 11.48 -8.15 -15.20
N LEU A 157 10.38 -8.85 -14.87
CA LEU A 157 9.84 -8.94 -13.51
C LEU A 157 10.90 -9.29 -12.45
N ARG A 158 11.85 -10.19 -12.77
CA ARG A 158 12.93 -10.55 -11.84
C ARG A 158 13.84 -9.37 -11.48
N MET A 159 14.11 -8.46 -12.43
CA MET A 159 14.93 -7.28 -12.18
C MET A 159 14.18 -6.27 -11.31
N THR A 160 12.90 -6.05 -11.62
CA THR A 160 12.01 -5.18 -10.83
C THR A 160 11.85 -5.71 -9.40
N GLN A 161 11.76 -7.03 -9.23
CA GLN A 161 11.75 -7.66 -7.92
C GLN A 161 13.06 -7.45 -7.16
N SER A 162 14.21 -7.64 -7.81
CA SER A 162 15.50 -7.41 -7.16
C SER A 162 15.65 -5.96 -6.71
N TYR A 163 15.14 -5.01 -7.49
CA TYR A 163 15.07 -3.61 -7.11
C TYR A 163 14.17 -3.39 -5.89
N ALA A 164 12.97 -3.97 -5.88
CA ALA A 164 12.05 -3.90 -4.74
C ALA A 164 12.66 -4.48 -3.46
N ASN A 165 13.38 -5.59 -3.55
CA ASN A 165 14.07 -6.21 -2.42
C ASN A 165 15.11 -5.25 -1.80
N TRP A 166 15.94 -4.60 -2.63
CA TRP A 166 16.89 -3.60 -2.14
C TRP A 166 16.19 -2.35 -1.60
N ALA A 167 15.14 -1.88 -2.27
CA ALA A 167 14.37 -0.74 -1.82
C ALA A 167 13.82 -0.96 -0.41
N VAL A 168 13.27 -2.14 -0.10
CA VAL A 168 12.78 -2.48 1.24
C VAL A 168 13.88 -2.48 2.29
N VAL A 169 15.10 -2.91 1.95
CA VAL A 169 16.25 -2.86 2.88
C VAL A 169 16.60 -1.41 3.21
N PHE A 170 16.76 -0.54 2.21
CA PHE A 170 17.04 0.88 2.44
C PHE A 170 15.90 1.58 3.18
N TYR A 171 14.67 1.19 2.87
CA TYR A 171 13.49 1.70 3.51
C TYR A 171 13.43 1.31 5.00
N GLY A 172 13.68 0.04 5.32
CA GLY A 172 13.80 -0.44 6.69
C GLY A 172 14.95 0.24 7.44
N ALA A 173 16.09 0.48 6.79
CA ALA A 173 17.18 1.26 7.37
C ALA A 173 16.76 2.71 7.66
N GLY A 174 16.00 3.35 6.76
CA GLY A 174 15.43 4.69 6.98
C GLY A 174 14.52 4.74 8.19
N ILE A 175 13.60 3.77 8.33
CA ILE A 175 12.72 3.65 9.50
C ILE A 175 13.53 3.45 10.78
N PHE A 176 14.55 2.59 10.74
CA PHE A 176 15.44 2.37 11.88
C PHE A 176 16.16 3.67 12.30
N VAL A 177 16.70 4.44 11.34
CA VAL A 177 17.36 5.71 11.61
C VAL A 177 16.38 6.73 12.22
N ILE A 178 15.15 6.82 11.70
CA ILE A 178 14.11 7.69 12.27
C ILE A 178 13.79 7.28 13.71
N GLY A 179 13.60 5.99 13.96
CA GLY A 179 13.33 5.46 15.30
C GLY A 179 14.48 5.71 16.27
N LEU A 180 15.72 5.45 15.85
CA LEU A 180 16.93 5.69 16.63
C LEU A 180 17.09 7.19 16.94
N ALA A 181 16.90 8.07 15.96
CA ALA A 181 16.95 9.51 16.15
C ALA A 181 15.90 9.99 17.17
N GLY A 182 14.68 9.45 17.10
CA GLY A 182 13.63 9.75 18.09
C GLY A 182 14.02 9.32 19.51
N ILE A 183 14.60 8.13 19.68
CA ILE A 183 15.07 7.65 20.99
C ILE A 183 16.23 8.51 21.51
N LEU A 184 17.24 8.79 20.68
CA LEU A 184 18.37 9.63 21.07
C LEU A 184 17.94 11.04 21.44
N TRP A 185 16.98 11.61 20.72
CA TRP A 185 16.40 12.91 21.04
C TRP A 185 15.73 12.90 22.41
N LEU A 186 14.94 11.87 22.75
CA LEU A 186 14.28 11.73 24.06
C LEU A 186 15.25 11.53 25.23
N ILE A 187 16.41 10.88 24.99
CA ILE A 187 17.42 10.64 26.03
C ILE A 187 18.32 11.87 26.25
N GLY A 188 18.55 12.67 25.19
CA GLY A 188 19.36 13.88 25.24
C GLY A 188 18.56 15.09 25.73
N ASP A 189 18.64 16.19 24.97
CA ASP A 189 18.01 17.48 25.31
C ASP A 189 16.53 17.56 24.90
N GLY A 190 15.97 16.49 24.36
CA GLY A 190 14.58 16.44 23.94
C GLY A 190 13.63 16.49 25.13
N HIS A 191 12.38 16.80 24.84
CA HIS A 191 11.32 16.90 25.82
C HIS A 191 10.24 15.87 25.53
N SER A 192 9.59 15.37 26.58
CA SER A 192 8.40 14.52 26.42
C SER A 192 7.35 15.21 25.55
N ALA A 193 6.59 14.44 24.77
CA ALA A 193 5.54 14.96 23.91
C ALA A 193 4.65 15.99 24.65
N THR A 194 4.53 17.18 24.06
CA THR A 194 3.91 18.37 24.69
C THR A 194 2.42 18.21 25.02
N GLY A 195 1.75 17.17 24.52
CA GLY A 195 0.33 16.88 24.75
C GLY A 195 0.02 15.70 25.69
N GLY A 196 1.02 14.98 26.19
CA GLY A 196 0.82 13.77 27.01
C GLY A 196 -0.13 12.74 26.37
N TRP A 197 -0.75 11.89 27.20
CA TRP A 197 -1.83 10.98 26.77
C TRP A 197 -3.19 11.69 26.64
N GLY A 198 -3.31 12.96 27.05
CA GLY A 198 -4.57 13.71 26.98
C GLY A 198 -5.69 13.13 27.85
N THR A 199 -6.93 13.55 27.56
CA THR A 199 -8.15 13.04 28.21
C THR A 199 -8.82 11.96 27.36
N ALA A 200 -9.67 11.13 27.96
CA ALA A 200 -10.40 10.07 27.24
C ALA A 200 -11.20 10.56 26.02
N SER A 201 -11.68 11.82 26.06
CA SER A 201 -12.35 12.48 24.94
C SER A 201 -11.48 12.61 23.68
N ASN A 202 -10.16 12.75 23.83
CA ASN A 202 -9.22 12.95 22.73
C ASN A 202 -8.90 11.65 21.99
N TRP A 203 -9.18 10.51 22.64
CA TRP A 203 -9.10 9.17 22.05
C TRP A 203 -10.41 8.75 21.39
N GLY A 204 -11.49 9.48 21.67
CA GLY A 204 -12.82 9.22 21.14
C GLY A 204 -12.92 9.50 19.65
N ILE A 205 -13.76 8.72 18.97
CA ILE A 205 -14.09 8.90 17.55
C ILE A 205 -15.18 9.96 17.48
N HIS A 206 -14.87 11.09 16.85
CA HIS A 206 -15.83 12.16 16.61
C HIS A 206 -16.44 12.02 15.22
N SER A 207 -17.73 12.38 15.07
CA SER A 207 -18.47 12.24 13.80
C SER A 207 -17.88 13.08 12.65
N THR A 208 -17.07 14.09 12.95
CA THR A 208 -16.37 14.92 11.95
C THR A 208 -15.02 14.35 11.53
N GLN A 209 -14.54 13.28 12.16
CA GLN A 209 -13.19 12.74 12.00
C GLN A 209 -13.14 11.40 11.24
N TRP A 210 -14.26 10.96 10.65
CA TRP A 210 -14.33 9.71 9.88
C TRP A 210 -13.39 9.64 8.66
N THR A 211 -12.94 10.79 8.15
CA THR A 211 -11.94 10.85 7.09
C THR A 211 -10.62 10.21 7.52
N TRP A 212 -10.26 10.26 8.80
CA TRP A 212 -9.07 9.58 9.34
C TRP A 212 -9.22 8.06 9.32
N PHE A 213 -10.43 7.54 9.51
CA PHE A 213 -10.68 6.11 9.35
C PHE A 213 -10.50 5.67 7.89
N GLY A 214 -11.05 6.43 6.94
CA GLY A 214 -10.82 6.18 5.51
C GLY A 214 -9.33 6.24 5.13
N PHE A 215 -8.59 7.18 5.73
CA PHE A 215 -7.14 7.27 5.57
C PHE A 215 -6.41 6.03 6.11
N VAL A 216 -6.78 5.53 7.30
CA VAL A 216 -6.20 4.28 7.83
C VAL A 216 -6.52 3.07 6.95
N ILE A 217 -7.74 2.97 6.42
CA ILE A 217 -8.09 1.90 5.48
C ILE A 217 -7.18 1.96 4.24
N LEU A 218 -6.99 3.14 3.67
CA LEU A 218 -6.07 3.34 2.55
C LEU A 218 -4.64 2.94 2.92
N ALA A 219 -4.19 3.29 4.12
CA ALA A 219 -2.86 2.98 4.61
C ALA A 219 -2.61 1.49 4.88
N LEU A 220 -3.67 0.69 5.05
CA LEU A 220 -3.62 -0.75 5.29
C LEU A 220 -4.00 -1.59 4.05
N LEU A 221 -4.22 -0.94 2.90
CA LEU A 221 -4.61 -1.59 1.66
C LEU A 221 -3.43 -2.37 1.05
N GLY A 222 -3.74 -3.44 0.32
CA GLY A 222 -2.78 -4.10 -0.56
C GLY A 222 -2.34 -5.49 -0.09
N ILE A 223 -3.06 -6.07 0.87
CA ILE A 223 -2.84 -7.43 1.35
C ILE A 223 -2.97 -8.49 0.25
N GLU A 224 -3.81 -8.21 -0.74
CA GLU A 224 -4.10 -9.06 -1.88
C GLU A 224 -3.10 -8.92 -3.03
N VAL A 225 -2.23 -7.90 -3.01
CA VAL A 225 -1.38 -7.56 -4.16
C VAL A 225 -0.41 -8.67 -4.57
N PRO A 226 0.25 -9.39 -3.66
CA PRO A 226 1.11 -10.52 -4.05
C PRO A 226 0.35 -11.64 -4.79
N LEU A 227 -0.98 -11.71 -4.64
CA LEU A 227 -1.84 -12.72 -5.28
C LEU A 227 -2.44 -12.23 -6.61
N ASN A 228 -2.20 -10.97 -6.98
CA ASN A 228 -2.56 -10.44 -8.29
C ASN A 228 -1.53 -10.81 -9.38
N MET A 229 -0.37 -11.36 -9.01
CA MET A 229 0.83 -11.48 -9.86
C MET A 229 1.16 -12.91 -10.28
#